data_AF-A0A4W4DPR7-F1
#
_entry.id   AF-A0A4W4DPR7-F1
#
_cell.length_a   1.000
_cell.length_b   1.000
_cell.length_c   1.000
_cell.angle_alpha   90.00
_cell.angle_beta   90.00
_cell.angle_gamma   90.00
#
_symmetry.space_group_name_H-M   'P 1'
#
loop_
_entity.id
_entity.type
_entity.pdbx_description
1 polymer ?
#
loop_
_entity_poly.entity_id
_entity_poly.type
_entity_poly.pdbx_seq_one_letter_code
_entity_poly.pdbx_strand_id
1 'polypeptide(L)'
;IVSYDTKPDNLLHLMVKEWHLELPTLLISVHGGLQNFDLQPKLKQVFGKGLIKAAVTTGAWIFTAGISTGVIRHVGDALKDHSSKSRGKVCAIGIAPWGILESKEDLIGKDVTKPYQAMSNPLSKLAVLNSSHSHFILCDNGTCGKYGAEVRLRRQLEKHISLQKINTRLGQGVPLLCLIVEGGPNMITVVLESLREEPPVPVVVCDGSGRASDILSFAHKHSEKGEVISEDARDQLLVTIQKTFSYNKSQSQQIYHMIMECMKKRELMLYHSVIHTELLFLLH
;
A
#
# COMPACT_ATOMS: atom_id res chain seq x y z
N ILE A 1 7.46 19.23 -3.82
CA ILE A 1 7.65 18.39 -5.03
C ILE A 1 9.10 17.94 -5.02
N VAL A 2 9.38 16.68 -5.33
CA VAL A 2 10.74 16.10 -5.30
C VAL A 2 11.01 15.33 -6.59
N SER A 3 12.27 15.26 -7.00
CA SER A 3 12.68 14.43 -8.14
C SER A 3 12.55 12.94 -7.81
N TYR A 4 12.22 12.12 -8.80
CA TYR A 4 12.07 10.66 -8.65
C TYR A 4 13.33 9.90 -8.21
N ASP A 5 14.50 10.53 -8.33
CA ASP A 5 15.81 10.03 -7.91
C ASP A 5 16.33 10.68 -6.62
N THR A 6 15.48 11.46 -5.92
CA THR A 6 15.83 12.06 -4.63
C THR A 6 16.24 10.97 -3.64
N LYS A 7 17.40 11.14 -2.99
CA LYS A 7 17.92 10.18 -2.02
C LYS A 7 16.94 10.02 -0.83
N PRO A 8 16.72 8.79 -0.34
CA PRO A 8 15.78 8.55 0.75
C PRO A 8 16.21 9.22 2.07
N ASP A 9 17.52 9.40 2.31
CA ASP A 9 18.02 10.14 3.48
C ASP A 9 17.47 11.57 3.55
N ASN A 10 17.39 12.26 2.39
CA ASN A 10 16.88 13.62 2.30
C ASN A 10 15.38 13.68 2.57
N LEU A 11 14.62 12.67 2.10
CA LEU A 11 13.19 12.58 2.36
C LEU A 11 12.92 12.30 3.84
N LEU A 12 13.66 11.37 4.45
CA LEU A 12 13.52 11.11 5.87
C LEU A 12 13.92 12.33 6.72
N HIS A 13 14.98 13.05 6.32
CA HIS A 13 15.36 14.30 6.96
C HIS A 13 14.24 15.34 6.89
N LEU A 14 13.63 15.54 5.71
CA LEU A 14 12.46 16.41 5.54
C LEU A 14 11.33 16.01 6.50
N MET A 15 11.00 14.72 6.56
CA MET A 15 9.90 14.22 7.39
C MET A 15 10.15 14.40 8.89
N VAL A 16 11.37 14.13 9.37
CA VAL A 16 11.67 14.17 10.81
C VAL A 16 12.05 15.56 11.29
N LYS A 17 12.79 16.33 10.48
CA LYS A 17 13.33 17.64 10.88
C LYS A 17 12.42 18.80 10.50
N GLU A 18 11.96 18.83 9.25
CA GLU A 18 11.16 19.95 8.76
C GLU A 18 9.66 19.77 9.05
N TRP A 19 9.14 18.56 8.88
CA TRP A 19 7.75 18.24 9.24
C TRP A 19 7.57 17.88 10.72
N HIS A 20 8.67 17.80 11.47
CA HIS A 20 8.67 17.51 12.91
C HIS A 20 7.94 16.18 13.26
N LEU A 21 8.04 15.18 12.38
CA LEU A 21 7.45 13.87 12.65
C LEU A 21 8.39 13.03 13.52
N GLU A 22 7.82 12.38 14.53
CA GLU A 22 8.52 11.32 15.27
C GLU A 22 8.70 10.09 14.37
N LEU A 23 9.89 9.47 14.42
CA LEU A 23 10.17 8.24 13.68
C LEU A 23 9.16 7.16 14.08
N PRO A 24 8.52 6.47 13.12
CA PRO A 24 7.45 5.55 13.45
C PRO A 24 8.00 4.28 14.08
N THR A 25 7.22 3.67 14.97
CA THR A 25 7.51 2.35 15.53
C THR A 25 7.14 1.21 14.60
N LEU A 26 6.36 1.49 13.55
CA LEU A 26 5.88 0.58 12.51
C LEU A 26 5.57 1.38 11.24
N LEU A 27 5.95 0.88 10.07
CA LEU A 27 5.55 1.44 8.78
C LEU A 27 4.53 0.51 8.11
N ILE A 28 3.30 1.00 7.90
CA ILE A 28 2.24 0.27 7.18
C ILE A 28 2.15 0.83 5.77
N SER A 29 2.58 0.04 4.80
CA SER A 29 2.53 0.38 3.38
C SER A 29 1.28 -0.21 2.74
N VAL A 30 0.30 0.62 2.39
CA VAL A 30 -0.98 0.18 1.81
C VAL A 30 -0.91 0.17 0.29
N HIS A 31 -1.27 -0.96 -0.29
CA HIS A 31 -1.36 -1.18 -1.73
C HIS A 31 -2.72 -1.82 -2.07
N GLY A 32 -3.17 -1.63 -3.31
CA GLY A 32 -4.44 -2.21 -3.73
C GLY A 32 -4.91 -1.74 -5.09
N GLY A 33 -6.21 -1.88 -5.33
CA GLY A 33 -6.87 -1.42 -6.55
C GLY A 33 -6.65 0.05 -6.83
N LEU A 34 -6.24 0.37 -8.07
CA LEU A 34 -6.13 1.76 -8.55
C LEU A 34 -7.49 2.32 -8.99
N GLN A 35 -8.35 1.45 -9.53
CA GLN A 35 -9.71 1.79 -9.95
C GLN A 35 -10.68 1.73 -8.77
N ASN A 36 -11.75 2.51 -8.82
CA ASN A 36 -12.76 2.50 -7.77
C ASN A 36 -13.49 1.16 -7.73
N PHE A 37 -13.55 0.56 -6.54
CA PHE A 37 -14.32 -0.62 -6.22
C PHE A 37 -15.02 -0.42 -4.86
N ASP A 38 -16.06 -1.20 -4.61
CA ASP A 38 -16.75 -1.20 -3.33
C ASP A 38 -16.39 -2.45 -2.53
N LEU A 39 -16.04 -2.23 -1.27
CA LEU A 39 -15.89 -3.30 -0.29
C LEU A 39 -17.28 -3.62 0.28
N GLN A 40 -17.51 -4.89 0.59
CA GLN A 40 -18.70 -5.27 1.36
C GLN A 40 -18.76 -4.45 2.67
N PRO A 41 -19.92 -3.96 3.11
CA PRO A 41 -20.02 -3.03 4.24
C PRO A 41 -19.32 -3.50 5.51
N LYS A 42 -19.46 -4.80 5.85
CA LYS A 42 -18.78 -5.42 6.99
C LYS A 42 -17.25 -5.37 6.82
N LEU A 43 -16.74 -5.72 5.65
CA LEU A 43 -15.32 -5.71 5.35
C LEU A 43 -14.75 -4.28 5.37
N LYS A 44 -15.45 -3.31 4.78
CA LYS A 44 -15.07 -1.89 4.82
C LYS A 44 -14.92 -1.39 6.26
N GLN A 45 -15.90 -1.70 7.11
CA GLN A 45 -15.91 -1.28 8.51
C GLN A 45 -14.73 -1.89 9.28
N VAL A 46 -14.49 -3.19 9.09
CA VAL A 46 -13.45 -3.93 9.76
C VAL A 46 -12.05 -3.47 9.29
N PHE A 47 -11.85 -3.35 7.98
CA PHE A 47 -10.63 -2.81 7.38
C PHE A 47 -10.28 -1.43 7.93
N GLY A 48 -11.23 -0.49 7.85
CA GLY A 48 -11.00 0.89 8.28
C GLY A 48 -10.72 0.99 9.78
N LYS A 49 -11.52 0.34 10.62
CA LYS A 49 -11.29 0.33 12.08
C LYS A 49 -9.97 -0.33 12.45
N GLY A 50 -9.64 -1.44 11.79
CA GLY A 50 -8.41 -2.19 12.04
C GLY A 50 -7.15 -1.40 11.71
N LEU A 51 -7.11 -0.80 10.51
CA LEU A 51 -6.00 0.05 10.06
C LEU A 51 -5.77 1.24 11.01
N ILE A 52 -6.85 1.96 11.36
CA ILE A 52 -6.76 3.10 12.27
C ILE A 52 -6.34 2.66 13.66
N LYS A 53 -6.91 1.57 14.20
CA LYS A 53 -6.54 1.05 15.52
C LYS A 53 -5.07 0.66 15.57
N ALA A 54 -4.57 -0.02 14.54
CA ALA A 54 -3.16 -0.39 14.44
C ALA A 54 -2.25 0.84 14.46
N ALA A 55 -2.55 1.83 13.63
CA ALA A 55 -1.74 3.05 13.54
C ALA A 55 -1.72 3.84 14.86
N VAL A 56 -2.89 4.02 15.50
CA VAL A 56 -2.99 4.75 16.77
C VAL A 56 -2.32 4.00 17.92
N THR A 57 -2.48 2.68 17.99
CA THR A 57 -1.96 1.88 19.12
C THR A 57 -0.44 1.78 19.09
N THR A 58 0.14 1.73 17.89
CA THR A 58 1.59 1.55 17.73
C THR A 58 2.32 2.89 17.57
N GLY A 59 1.69 3.92 17.01
CA GLY A 59 2.39 5.09 16.49
C GLY A 59 2.92 4.87 15.07
N ALA A 60 2.22 4.06 14.26
CA ALA A 60 2.64 3.76 12.91
C ALA A 60 2.45 4.93 11.95
N TRP A 61 3.33 5.02 10.96
CA TRP A 61 3.05 5.78 9.73
C TRP A 61 2.31 4.90 8.73
N ILE A 62 1.37 5.50 8.01
CA ILE A 62 0.65 4.85 6.90
C ILE A 62 1.13 5.46 5.58
N PHE A 63 1.76 4.66 4.74
CA PHE A 63 2.12 5.03 3.38
C PHE A 63 1.06 4.58 2.38
N THR A 64 0.70 5.48 1.46
CA THR A 64 -0.27 5.21 0.40
C THR A 64 0.15 5.90 -0.90
N ALA A 65 -0.61 5.69 -1.98
CA ALA A 65 -0.45 6.46 -3.22
C ALA A 65 -0.96 7.92 -3.11
N GLY A 66 -1.65 8.30 -2.03
CA GLY A 66 -2.14 9.66 -1.78
C GLY A 66 -3.29 10.14 -2.67
N ILE A 67 -3.66 9.39 -3.70
CA ILE A 67 -4.65 9.78 -4.70
C ILE A 67 -6.03 9.25 -4.32
N SER A 68 -7.09 10.03 -4.53
CA SER A 68 -8.45 9.70 -4.09
C SER A 68 -9.18 8.71 -5.02
N THR A 69 -8.52 7.61 -5.39
CA THR A 69 -9.10 6.52 -6.19
C THR A 69 -8.84 5.15 -5.55
N GLY A 70 -9.66 4.18 -5.93
CA GLY A 70 -9.51 2.77 -5.53
C GLY A 70 -9.41 2.56 -4.03
N VAL A 71 -8.41 1.78 -3.59
CA VAL A 71 -8.20 1.44 -2.18
C VAL A 71 -8.02 2.68 -1.30
N ILE A 72 -7.46 3.75 -1.83
CA ILE A 72 -7.11 4.95 -1.05
C ILE A 72 -8.35 5.76 -0.66
N ARG A 73 -9.47 5.63 -1.40
CA ARG A 73 -10.76 6.16 -0.92
C ARG A 73 -11.20 5.50 0.37
N HIS A 74 -11.07 4.17 0.47
CA HIS A 74 -11.44 3.43 1.69
C HIS A 74 -10.52 3.79 2.86
N VAL A 75 -9.22 4.01 2.61
CA VAL A 75 -8.28 4.53 3.61
C VAL A 75 -8.67 5.96 4.03
N GLY A 76 -8.97 6.83 3.08
CA GLY A 76 -9.41 8.21 3.34
C GLY A 76 -10.69 8.28 4.16
N ASP A 77 -11.69 7.47 3.84
CA ASP A 77 -12.92 7.33 4.62
C ASP A 77 -12.62 6.93 6.07
N ALA A 78 -11.73 5.95 6.29
CA ALA A 78 -11.33 5.52 7.63
C ALA A 78 -10.60 6.63 8.42
N LEU A 79 -9.72 7.39 7.76
CA LEU A 79 -9.01 8.53 8.36
C LEU A 79 -9.98 9.64 8.76
N LYS A 80 -10.95 9.96 7.88
CA LYS A 80 -11.99 10.96 8.11
C LYS A 80 -12.95 10.56 9.24
N ASP A 81 -13.35 9.30 9.27
CA ASP A 81 -14.20 8.75 10.34
C ASP A 81 -13.50 8.79 11.70
N HIS A 82 -12.17 8.61 11.74
CA HIS A 82 -11.40 8.73 12.97
C HIS A 82 -11.26 10.18 13.43
N SER A 83 -10.89 11.10 12.53
CA SER A 83 -10.64 12.50 12.86
C SER A 83 -11.89 13.23 13.36
N SER A 84 -13.07 12.83 12.89
CA SER A 84 -14.36 13.34 13.38
C SER A 84 -14.73 12.86 14.78
N LYS A 85 -14.16 11.74 15.26
CA LYS A 85 -14.50 11.09 16.54
C LYS A 85 -13.42 11.21 17.60
N SER A 86 -12.18 11.50 17.22
CA SER A 86 -11.02 11.54 18.11
C SER A 86 -10.08 12.69 17.77
N ARG A 87 -9.34 13.17 18.78
CA ARG A 87 -8.28 14.19 18.60
C ARG A 87 -6.95 13.59 18.16
N GLY A 88 -6.79 12.26 18.21
CA GLY A 88 -5.57 11.58 17.77
C GLY A 88 -5.34 11.77 16.27
N LYS A 89 -4.17 12.28 15.88
CA LYS A 89 -3.80 12.42 14.46
C LYS A 89 -3.05 11.18 14.00
N VAL A 90 -3.62 10.47 13.03
CA VAL A 90 -2.93 9.37 12.34
C VAL A 90 -2.01 9.98 11.28
N CYS A 91 -0.73 9.59 11.28
CA CYS A 91 0.22 10.04 10.27
C CYS A 91 0.05 9.22 8.98
N ALA A 92 -0.78 9.73 8.07
CA ALA A 92 -0.97 9.16 6.73
C ALA A 92 -0.25 10.02 5.69
N ILE A 93 0.66 9.42 4.93
CA ILE A 93 1.55 10.09 3.98
C ILE A 93 1.30 9.52 2.59
N GLY A 94 0.82 10.38 1.69
CA GLY A 94 0.58 10.04 0.29
C GLY A 94 1.81 10.27 -0.57
N ILE A 95 2.33 9.24 -1.22
CA ILE A 95 3.43 9.36 -2.18
C ILE A 95 2.84 9.21 -3.58
N ALA A 96 2.69 10.33 -4.29
CA ALA A 96 1.95 10.41 -5.54
C ALA A 96 2.83 10.92 -6.69
N PRO A 97 2.65 10.43 -7.93
CA PRO A 97 3.31 11.01 -9.09
C PRO A 97 2.72 12.39 -9.40
N TRP A 98 3.58 13.39 -9.53
CA TRP A 98 3.22 14.77 -9.87
C TRP A 98 2.52 14.89 -11.23
N GLY A 99 2.96 14.06 -12.20
CA GLY A 99 2.51 14.10 -13.59
C GLY A 99 1.03 13.82 -13.80
N ILE A 100 0.34 13.22 -12.83
CA ILE A 100 -1.07 12.82 -12.96
C ILE A 100 -2.03 13.66 -12.11
N LEU A 101 -1.54 14.68 -11.40
CA LEU A 101 -2.39 15.47 -10.54
C LEU A 101 -3.19 16.49 -11.35
N GLU A 102 -4.49 16.52 -11.11
CA GLU A 102 -5.40 17.57 -11.58
C GLU A 102 -5.07 18.89 -10.87
N SER A 103 -5.15 20.03 -11.57
CA SER A 103 -4.84 21.38 -11.05
C SER A 103 -3.50 21.48 -10.30
N LYS A 104 -2.49 20.75 -10.78
CA LYS A 104 -1.16 20.75 -10.13
C LYS A 104 -0.48 22.11 -10.18
N GLU A 105 -0.84 22.95 -11.15
CA GLU A 105 -0.33 24.30 -11.32
C GLU A 105 -0.60 25.18 -10.10
N ASP A 106 -1.70 24.93 -9.37
CA ASP A 106 -2.06 25.65 -8.14
C ASP A 106 -1.04 25.45 -7.03
N LEU A 107 -0.35 24.30 -7.01
CA LEU A 107 0.65 23.93 -6.02
C LEU A 107 2.04 24.50 -6.34
N ILE A 108 2.22 25.19 -7.47
CA ILE A 108 3.51 25.76 -7.85
C ILE A 108 3.74 27.09 -7.11
N GLY A 109 4.84 27.15 -6.38
CA GLY A 109 5.30 28.35 -5.70
C GLY A 109 6.59 28.08 -4.92
N LYS A 110 7.41 29.12 -4.75
CA LYS A 110 8.62 29.06 -3.94
C LYS A 110 8.35 29.69 -2.59
N ASP A 111 8.63 28.96 -1.51
CA ASP A 111 8.50 29.42 -0.11
C ASP A 111 7.10 30.00 0.22
N VAL A 112 6.05 29.43 -0.38
CA VAL A 112 4.66 29.87 -0.20
C VAL A 112 3.72 28.70 0.04
N THR A 113 2.70 28.93 0.86
CA THR A 113 1.58 28.00 1.03
C THR A 113 0.55 28.25 -0.06
N LYS A 114 0.15 27.18 -0.75
CA LYS A 114 -0.87 27.22 -1.79
C LYS A 114 -2.06 26.33 -1.44
N PRO A 115 -3.30 26.82 -1.55
CA PRO A 115 -4.46 25.95 -1.46
C PRO A 115 -4.51 25.02 -2.68
N TYR A 116 -4.88 23.76 -2.46
CA TYR A 116 -5.18 22.82 -3.52
C TYR A 116 -6.67 22.53 -3.52
N GLN A 117 -7.37 23.00 -4.56
CA GLN A 117 -8.82 22.87 -4.70
C GLN A 117 -9.16 22.18 -6.02
N ALA A 118 -8.71 20.94 -6.18
CA ALA A 118 -9.08 20.14 -7.33
C ALA A 118 -10.36 19.35 -7.08
N MET A 119 -11.20 19.25 -8.11
CA MET A 119 -12.35 18.35 -8.13
C MET A 119 -12.09 17.22 -9.11
N SER A 120 -12.51 16.01 -8.75
CA SER A 120 -12.42 14.85 -9.64
C SER A 120 -13.28 15.10 -10.89
N ASN A 121 -12.67 15.05 -12.07
CA ASN A 121 -13.37 15.14 -13.34
C ASN A 121 -13.49 13.74 -13.96
N PRO A 122 -14.72 13.18 -14.11
CA PRO A 122 -14.92 11.85 -14.69
C PRO A 122 -14.40 11.67 -16.12
N LEU A 123 -14.20 12.78 -16.86
CA LEU A 123 -13.66 12.77 -18.22
C LEU A 123 -12.13 12.91 -18.25
N SER A 124 -11.51 13.27 -17.12
CA SER A 124 -10.06 13.41 -17.00
C SER A 124 -9.42 12.06 -16.71
N LYS A 125 -8.22 11.86 -17.27
CA LYS A 125 -7.35 10.74 -16.92
C LYS A 125 -6.43 11.06 -15.74
N LEU A 126 -6.47 12.30 -15.26
CA LEU A 126 -5.74 12.78 -14.08
C LEU A 126 -6.51 12.41 -12.82
N ALA A 127 -5.87 12.64 -11.68
CA ALA A 127 -6.40 12.28 -10.38
C ALA A 127 -6.21 13.39 -9.36
N VAL A 128 -7.02 13.36 -8.31
CA VAL A 128 -6.97 14.35 -7.22
C VAL A 128 -6.35 13.73 -5.96
N LEU A 129 -5.65 14.55 -5.19
CA LEU A 129 -5.14 14.15 -3.88
C LEU A 129 -6.29 13.86 -2.91
N ASN A 130 -6.10 12.88 -2.03
CA ASN A 130 -7.08 12.54 -1.00
C ASN A 130 -6.90 13.42 0.23
N SER A 131 -7.83 14.35 0.46
CA SER A 131 -7.77 15.37 1.52
C SER A 131 -7.73 14.86 2.96
N SER A 132 -7.89 13.55 3.19
CA SER A 132 -7.80 12.96 4.54
C SER A 132 -6.36 12.57 4.92
N HIS A 133 -5.41 12.65 3.99
CA HIS A 133 -3.99 12.44 4.29
C HIS A 133 -3.39 13.66 4.98
N SER A 134 -2.42 13.40 5.86
CA SER A 134 -1.75 14.43 6.64
C SER A 134 -0.61 15.12 5.87
N HIS A 135 0.09 14.38 5.01
CA HIS A 135 1.25 14.86 4.27
C HIS A 135 1.29 14.23 2.87
N PHE A 136 2.00 14.89 1.95
CA PHE A 136 2.21 14.41 0.59
C PHE A 136 3.66 14.57 0.14
N ILE A 137 4.18 13.53 -0.50
CA ILE A 137 5.41 13.58 -1.30
C ILE A 137 5.00 13.46 -2.76
N LEU A 138 5.19 14.54 -3.51
CA LEU A 138 4.84 14.60 -4.93
C LEU A 138 6.09 14.34 -5.76
N CYS A 139 6.14 13.16 -6.39
CA CYS A 139 7.28 12.64 -7.12
C CYS A 139 7.22 13.04 -8.60
N ASP A 140 8.24 13.75 -9.07
CA ASP A 140 8.32 14.24 -10.45
C ASP A 140 9.44 13.54 -11.23
N ASN A 141 9.11 13.08 -12.45
CA ASN A 141 10.05 12.55 -13.43
C ASN A 141 9.93 13.26 -14.79
N GLY A 142 9.25 14.40 -14.84
CA GLY A 142 9.03 15.19 -16.04
C GLY A 142 7.92 14.67 -16.97
N THR A 143 7.28 13.54 -16.66
CA THR A 143 6.19 13.00 -17.49
C THR A 143 4.82 13.58 -17.12
N CYS A 144 3.92 13.64 -18.09
CA CYS A 144 2.52 14.04 -17.90
C CYS A 144 1.60 12.85 -18.12
N GLY A 145 0.61 12.67 -17.24
CA GLY A 145 -0.41 11.62 -17.34
C GLY A 145 0.12 10.19 -17.15
N LYS A 146 1.33 10.00 -16.62
CA LYS A 146 1.94 8.68 -16.39
C LYS A 146 2.13 8.39 -14.90
N TYR A 147 1.72 7.19 -14.51
CA TYR A 147 2.03 6.60 -13.21
C TYR A 147 3.46 6.04 -13.19
N GLY A 148 3.99 5.79 -12.00
CA GLY A 148 5.22 5.02 -11.81
C GLY A 148 6.44 5.82 -11.37
N ALA A 149 6.38 7.16 -11.43
CA ALA A 149 7.47 8.03 -10.96
C ALA A 149 7.80 7.76 -9.48
N GLU A 150 6.77 7.48 -8.69
CA GLU A 150 6.82 7.25 -7.25
C GLU A 150 7.30 5.85 -6.85
N VAL A 151 7.27 4.85 -7.74
CA VAL A 151 7.44 3.44 -7.39
C VAL A 151 8.82 3.17 -6.78
N ARG A 152 9.88 3.59 -7.48
CA ARG A 152 11.26 3.42 -7.00
C ARG A 152 11.52 4.26 -5.75
N LEU A 153 11.07 5.51 -5.75
CA LEU A 153 11.23 6.45 -4.64
C LEU A 153 10.61 5.91 -3.35
N ARG A 154 9.36 5.43 -3.44
CA ARG A 154 8.63 4.83 -2.32
C ARG A 154 9.35 3.61 -1.76
N ARG A 155 9.74 2.66 -2.62
CA ARG A 155 10.46 1.44 -2.20
C ARG A 155 11.79 1.76 -1.51
N GLN A 156 12.56 2.72 -2.04
CA GLN A 156 13.82 3.15 -1.44
C GLN A 156 13.61 3.87 -0.10
N LEU A 157 12.56 4.69 0.00
CA LEU A 157 12.21 5.38 1.25
C LEU A 157 11.73 4.39 2.32
N GLU A 158 10.85 3.46 1.99
CA GLU A 158 10.37 2.41 2.89
C GLU A 158 11.52 1.57 3.44
N LYS A 159 12.43 1.13 2.57
CA LYS A 159 13.64 0.40 2.96
C LYS A 159 14.57 1.24 3.84
N HIS A 160 14.72 2.52 3.53
CA HIS A 160 15.56 3.39 4.32
C HIS A 160 14.98 3.64 5.71
N ILE A 161 13.66 3.80 5.83
CA ILE A 161 12.96 3.92 7.11
C ILE A 161 13.09 2.62 7.92
N SER A 162 12.95 1.45 7.28
CA SER A 162 13.02 0.17 7.98
C SER A 162 14.39 -0.11 8.62
N LEU A 163 15.45 0.49 8.08
CA LEU A 163 16.81 0.39 8.63
C LEU A 163 17.07 1.39 9.79
N GLN A 164 16.16 2.32 10.06
CA GLN A 164 16.33 3.29 11.15
C GLN A 164 16.12 2.62 12.50
N LYS A 165 17.04 2.85 13.43
CA LYS A 165 16.98 2.25 14.77
C LYS A 165 15.99 3.00 15.63
N ILE A 166 14.92 2.32 16.05
CA ILE A 166 13.93 2.84 17.00
C ILE A 166 14.21 2.45 18.45
N ASN A 167 14.93 1.34 18.67
CA ASN A 167 15.34 0.89 19.99
C ASN A 167 16.84 0.64 20.04
N THR A 168 17.58 1.56 20.66
CA THR A 168 19.04 1.50 20.76
C THR A 168 19.56 0.31 21.57
N ARG A 169 18.72 -0.30 22.42
CA ARG A 169 19.10 -1.47 23.25
C ARG A 169 18.95 -2.80 22.52
N LEU A 170 18.02 -2.90 21.58
CA LEU A 170 17.76 -4.13 20.82
C LEU A 170 18.28 -4.09 19.38
N GLY A 171 18.73 -2.91 18.90
CA GLY A 171 19.23 -2.76 17.53
C GLY A 171 18.16 -2.96 16.44
N GLN A 172 16.88 -3.02 16.83
CA GLN A 172 15.77 -3.26 15.92
C GLN A 172 15.48 -2.01 15.08
N GLY A 173 15.38 -2.24 13.77
CA GLY A 173 14.91 -1.25 12.80
C GLY A 173 13.41 -1.00 12.92
N VAL A 174 12.87 -0.07 12.14
CA VAL A 174 11.42 0.11 12.01
C VAL A 174 10.84 -1.09 11.25
N PRO A 175 9.94 -1.88 11.83
CA PRO A 175 9.27 -2.95 11.10
C PRO A 175 8.43 -2.36 9.97
N LEU A 176 8.52 -2.96 8.78
CA LEU A 176 7.76 -2.58 7.59
C LEU A 176 6.77 -3.70 7.27
N LEU A 177 5.53 -3.32 6.99
CA LEU A 177 4.47 -4.22 6.58
C LEU A 177 3.84 -3.76 5.28
N CYS A 178 3.58 -4.70 4.37
CA CYS A 178 2.79 -4.47 3.18
C CYS A 178 1.33 -4.93 3.40
N LEU A 179 0.36 -4.04 3.20
CA LEU A 179 -1.08 -4.34 3.31
C LEU A 179 -1.74 -4.27 1.93
N ILE A 180 -2.33 -5.38 1.49
CA ILE A 180 -2.94 -5.53 0.17
C ILE A 180 -4.46 -5.57 0.27
N VAL A 181 -5.15 -4.76 -0.55
CA VAL A 181 -6.62 -4.75 -0.67
C VAL A 181 -7.05 -4.73 -2.13
N GLU A 182 -7.86 -5.69 -2.55
CA GLU A 182 -8.23 -5.93 -3.95
C GLU A 182 -6.96 -6.11 -4.81
N GLY A 183 -6.74 -5.28 -5.83
CA GLY A 183 -5.57 -5.32 -6.72
C GLY A 183 -5.80 -5.98 -8.08
N GLY A 184 -5.14 -5.40 -9.08
CA GLY A 184 -4.90 -6.03 -10.38
C GLY A 184 -3.69 -6.97 -10.36
N PRO A 185 -3.28 -7.49 -11.54
CA PRO A 185 -2.19 -8.46 -11.66
C PRO A 185 -0.85 -7.91 -11.16
N ASN A 186 -0.58 -6.60 -11.33
CA ASN A 186 0.62 -5.95 -10.78
C ASN A 186 0.74 -6.08 -9.26
N MET A 187 -0.37 -6.29 -8.55
CA MET A 187 -0.35 -6.48 -7.11
C MET A 187 0.34 -7.80 -6.71
N ILE A 188 0.24 -8.82 -7.56
CA ILE A 188 0.97 -10.09 -7.36
C ILE A 188 2.48 -9.84 -7.46
N THR A 189 2.92 -8.98 -8.39
CA THR A 189 4.32 -8.56 -8.51
C THR A 189 4.77 -7.78 -7.27
N VAL A 190 3.96 -6.84 -6.77
CA VAL A 190 4.28 -6.08 -5.54
C VAL A 190 4.45 -7.01 -4.34
N VAL A 191 3.58 -8.00 -4.18
CA VAL A 191 3.70 -9.03 -3.12
C VAL A 191 4.98 -9.83 -3.28
N LEU A 192 5.26 -10.35 -4.48
CA LEU A 192 6.47 -11.13 -4.75
C LEU A 192 7.74 -10.31 -4.48
N GLU A 193 7.78 -9.05 -4.88
CA GLU A 193 8.91 -8.15 -4.61
C GLU A 193 9.08 -7.86 -3.13
N SER A 194 7.98 -7.64 -2.39
CA SER A 194 8.00 -7.43 -0.94
C SER A 194 8.60 -8.64 -0.21
N LEU A 195 8.19 -9.85 -0.61
CA LEU A 195 8.71 -11.10 -0.04
C LEU A 195 10.17 -11.38 -0.42
N ARG A 196 10.66 -10.81 -1.53
CA ARG A 196 12.05 -10.94 -2.02
C ARG A 196 13.01 -9.89 -1.47
N GLU A 197 12.52 -8.88 -0.76
CA GLU A 197 13.39 -7.92 -0.09
C GLU A 197 14.33 -8.60 0.92
N GLU A 198 15.39 -7.88 1.26
CA GLU A 198 16.33 -8.27 2.30
C GLU A 198 16.45 -7.11 3.33
N PRO A 199 15.91 -7.29 4.55
CA PRO A 199 15.08 -8.42 4.99
C PRO A 199 13.69 -8.47 4.29
N PRO A 200 13.04 -9.64 4.19
CA PRO A 200 11.70 -9.76 3.59
C PRO A 200 10.68 -8.88 4.30
N VAL A 201 9.76 -8.30 3.52
CA VAL A 201 8.64 -7.52 4.05
C VAL A 201 7.42 -8.42 4.22
N PRO A 202 6.90 -8.61 5.45
CA PRO A 202 5.68 -9.36 5.67
C PRO A 202 4.48 -8.72 4.96
N VAL A 203 3.56 -9.56 4.47
CA VAL A 203 2.42 -9.15 3.66
C VAL A 203 1.12 -9.55 4.36
N VAL A 204 0.22 -8.59 4.57
CA VAL A 204 -1.16 -8.86 4.98
C VAL A 204 -2.07 -8.67 3.77
N VAL A 205 -2.81 -9.71 3.41
CA VAL A 205 -3.80 -9.68 2.33
C VAL A 205 -5.20 -9.64 2.92
N CYS A 206 -5.99 -8.66 2.48
CA CYS A 206 -7.39 -8.49 2.88
C CYS A 206 -8.28 -9.50 2.13
N ASP A 207 -8.48 -10.68 2.70
CA ASP A 207 -9.33 -11.73 2.11
C ASP A 207 -10.79 -11.26 1.97
N GLY A 208 -11.40 -11.54 0.81
CA GLY A 208 -12.75 -11.10 0.45
C GLY A 208 -12.81 -9.67 -0.10
N SER A 209 -11.67 -8.99 -0.27
CA SER A 209 -11.63 -7.66 -0.90
C SER A 209 -11.65 -7.70 -2.43
N GLY A 210 -11.53 -8.89 -3.03
CA GLY A 210 -11.68 -9.10 -4.46
C GLY A 210 -10.36 -9.36 -5.20
N ARG A 211 -10.52 -9.85 -6.43
CA ARG A 211 -9.49 -9.90 -7.49
C ARG A 211 -8.14 -10.47 -7.01
N ALA A 212 -7.04 -9.71 -7.06
CA ALA A 212 -5.72 -10.24 -6.70
C ALA A 212 -5.65 -10.73 -5.23
N SER A 213 -6.29 -10.01 -4.31
CA SER A 213 -6.33 -10.41 -2.89
C SER A 213 -7.02 -11.76 -2.70
N ASP A 214 -8.15 -12.00 -3.37
CA ASP A 214 -8.88 -13.27 -3.26
C ASP A 214 -8.13 -14.41 -3.96
N ILE A 215 -7.47 -14.13 -5.09
CA ILE A 215 -6.60 -15.09 -5.79
C ILE A 215 -5.44 -15.55 -4.89
N LEU A 216 -4.74 -14.60 -4.26
CA LEU A 216 -3.67 -14.91 -3.31
C LEU A 216 -4.19 -15.68 -2.10
N SER A 217 -5.37 -15.31 -1.60
CA SER A 217 -6.02 -15.97 -0.46
C SER A 217 -6.41 -17.40 -0.78
N PHE A 218 -6.95 -17.64 -1.98
CA PHE A 218 -7.25 -18.97 -2.48
C PHE A 218 -6.00 -19.84 -2.56
N ALA A 219 -4.93 -19.32 -3.18
CA ALA A 219 -3.67 -20.06 -3.32
C ALA A 219 -3.08 -20.44 -1.96
N HIS A 220 -3.09 -19.53 -0.98
CA HIS A 220 -2.60 -19.82 0.36
C HIS A 220 -3.41 -20.90 1.10
N LYS A 221 -4.74 -20.88 0.96
CA LYS A 221 -5.64 -21.87 1.58
C LYS A 221 -5.47 -23.27 1.00
N HIS A 222 -5.08 -23.37 -0.28
CA HIS A 222 -4.95 -24.64 -1.01
C HIS A 222 -3.50 -25.10 -1.22
N SER A 223 -2.53 -24.31 -0.77
CA SER A 223 -1.14 -24.72 -0.67
C SER A 223 -0.95 -25.47 0.66
N GLU A 224 -0.42 -26.69 0.63
CA GLU A 224 0.01 -27.39 1.84
C GLU A 224 1.40 -26.90 2.32
N LYS A 225 1.93 -27.44 3.42
CA LYS A 225 3.27 -27.11 3.97
C LYS A 225 4.46 -27.50 3.05
N GLY A 226 4.26 -27.66 1.74
CA GLY A 226 5.25 -28.15 0.80
C GLY A 226 5.10 -27.64 -0.63
N GLU A 227 4.61 -26.41 -0.84
CA GLU A 227 4.59 -25.73 -2.15
C GLU A 227 3.67 -26.34 -3.23
N VAL A 228 3.06 -27.50 -2.98
CA VAL A 228 2.20 -28.19 -3.94
C VAL A 228 0.73 -27.84 -3.70
N ILE A 229 0.06 -27.40 -4.76
CA ILE A 229 -1.40 -27.28 -4.86
C ILE A 229 -1.90 -28.50 -5.66
N SER A 230 -3.05 -29.07 -5.30
CA SER A 230 -3.64 -30.18 -6.07
C SER A 230 -3.93 -29.75 -7.53
N GLU A 231 -3.91 -30.69 -8.47
CA GLU A 231 -4.22 -30.38 -9.88
C GLU A 231 -5.60 -29.72 -10.05
N ASP A 232 -6.61 -30.18 -9.31
CA ASP A 232 -7.95 -29.57 -9.33
C ASP A 232 -7.93 -28.10 -8.86
N ALA A 233 -7.23 -27.81 -7.76
CA ALA A 233 -7.12 -26.45 -7.23
C ALA A 233 -6.24 -25.56 -8.14
N ARG A 234 -5.23 -26.13 -8.80
CA ARG A 234 -4.42 -25.45 -9.81
C ARG A 234 -5.26 -25.06 -11.01
N ASP A 235 -6.06 -25.97 -11.55
CA ASP A 235 -6.93 -25.70 -12.70
C ASP A 235 -7.99 -24.66 -12.36
N GLN A 236 -8.60 -24.76 -11.17
CA GLN A 236 -9.52 -23.73 -10.67
C GLN A 236 -8.85 -22.37 -10.53
N LEU A 237 -7.63 -22.32 -9.99
CA LEU A 237 -6.86 -21.09 -9.82
C LEU A 237 -6.54 -20.45 -11.19
N LEU A 238 -6.09 -21.24 -12.17
CA LEU A 238 -5.81 -20.76 -13.52
C LEU A 238 -7.06 -20.18 -14.21
N VAL A 239 -8.20 -20.87 -14.12
CA VAL A 239 -9.48 -20.38 -14.64
C VAL A 239 -9.90 -19.09 -13.93
N THR A 240 -9.67 -19.00 -12.62
CA THR A 240 -9.98 -17.80 -11.84
C THR A 240 -9.10 -16.63 -12.29
N ILE A 241 -7.78 -16.81 -12.42
CA ILE A 241 -6.86 -15.78 -12.93
C ILE A 241 -7.29 -15.30 -14.33
N GLN A 242 -7.62 -16.23 -15.24
CA GLN A 242 -8.09 -15.89 -16.59
C GLN A 242 -9.33 -15.00 -16.55
N LYS A 243 -10.35 -15.40 -15.78
CA LYS A 243 -11.62 -14.67 -15.68
C LYS A 243 -11.46 -13.32 -14.99
N THR A 244 -10.70 -13.26 -13.90
CA THR A 244 -10.53 -12.05 -13.08
C THR A 244 -9.73 -10.97 -13.79
N PHE A 245 -8.68 -11.33 -14.54
CA PHE A 245 -7.81 -10.36 -15.22
C PHE A 245 -8.03 -10.28 -16.73
N SER A 246 -8.99 -11.03 -17.28
CA SER A 246 -9.23 -11.13 -18.72
C SER A 246 -7.97 -11.54 -19.49
N TYR A 247 -7.23 -12.49 -18.93
CA TYR A 247 -5.94 -12.95 -19.44
C TYR A 247 -6.06 -14.22 -20.28
N ASN A 248 -5.17 -14.36 -21.27
CA ASN A 248 -5.05 -15.61 -22.03
C ASN A 248 -4.33 -16.70 -21.22
N LYS A 249 -4.30 -17.93 -21.74
CA LYS A 249 -3.68 -19.07 -21.05
C LYS A 249 -2.21 -18.84 -20.69
N SER A 250 -1.41 -18.24 -21.57
CA SER A 250 0.00 -17.96 -21.32
C SER A 250 0.19 -16.93 -20.19
N GLN A 251 -0.56 -15.82 -20.24
CA GLN A 251 -0.53 -14.79 -19.21
C GLN A 251 -0.96 -15.34 -17.84
N SER A 252 -2.03 -16.16 -17.80
CA SER A 252 -2.47 -16.76 -16.54
C SER A 252 -1.49 -17.76 -15.98
N GLN A 253 -0.77 -18.50 -16.82
CA GLN A 253 0.34 -19.34 -16.37
C GLN A 253 1.44 -18.48 -15.75
N GLN A 254 1.83 -17.35 -16.35
CA GLN A 254 2.84 -16.45 -15.76
C GLN A 254 2.42 -15.93 -14.38
N ILE A 255 1.16 -15.48 -14.23
CA ILE A 255 0.61 -15.06 -12.94
C ILE A 255 0.64 -16.22 -11.93
N TYR A 256 0.21 -17.42 -12.34
CA TYR A 256 0.25 -18.61 -11.49
C TYR A 256 1.66 -18.88 -10.97
N HIS A 257 2.68 -18.85 -11.83
CA HIS A 257 4.07 -19.05 -11.39
C HIS A 257 4.50 -18.00 -10.36
N MET A 258 4.14 -16.73 -10.55
CA MET A 258 4.44 -15.69 -9.54
C MET A 258 3.72 -15.94 -8.21
N ILE A 259 2.47 -16.41 -8.24
CA ILE A 259 1.73 -16.78 -7.02
C ILE A 259 2.44 -17.93 -6.31
N MET A 260 2.87 -18.97 -7.04
CA MET A 260 3.59 -20.09 -6.45
C MET A 260 4.93 -19.68 -5.85
N GLU A 261 5.64 -18.73 -6.47
CA GLU A 261 6.84 -18.13 -5.88
C GLU A 261 6.54 -17.38 -4.58
N CYS A 262 5.38 -16.71 -4.46
CA CYS A 262 4.95 -16.10 -3.20
C CYS A 262 4.69 -17.18 -2.12
N MET A 263 4.09 -18.31 -2.51
CA MET A 263 3.75 -19.40 -1.57
C MET A 263 4.97 -20.07 -0.94
N LYS A 264 6.17 -19.94 -1.54
CA LYS A 264 7.44 -20.41 -0.94
C LYS A 264 7.79 -19.69 0.36
N LYS A 265 7.26 -18.49 0.59
CA LYS A 265 7.43 -17.69 1.82
C LYS A 265 6.09 -17.41 2.51
N ARG A 266 5.18 -18.39 2.45
CA ARG A 266 3.81 -18.25 2.95
C ARG A 266 3.71 -17.87 4.43
N GLU A 267 4.70 -18.21 5.24
CA GLU A 267 4.79 -17.87 6.66
C GLU A 267 4.88 -16.36 6.91
N LEU A 268 5.34 -15.60 5.91
CA LEU A 268 5.36 -14.14 5.92
C LEU A 268 4.07 -13.52 5.37
N MET A 269 3.11 -14.35 4.95
CA MET A 269 1.83 -13.91 4.42
C MET A 269 0.68 -14.22 5.38
N LEU A 270 -0.03 -13.18 5.80
CA LEU A 270 -1.25 -13.31 6.59
C LEU A 270 -2.47 -12.95 5.77
N TYR A 271 -3.52 -13.76 5.91
CA TYR A 271 -4.76 -13.60 5.17
C TYR A 271 -5.90 -13.39 6.13
N HIS A 272 -6.34 -12.14 6.29
CA HIS A 272 -7.38 -11.80 7.25
C HIS A 272 -8.36 -10.80 6.65
N SER A 273 -9.64 -11.04 6.91
CA SER A 273 -10.69 -10.03 6.73
C SER A 273 -10.62 -8.92 7.78
N VAL A 274 -9.88 -9.15 8.87
CA VAL A 274 -9.72 -8.24 10.01
C VAL A 274 -8.25 -7.87 10.18
N ILE A 275 -7.92 -6.58 10.07
CA ILE A 275 -6.65 -6.04 10.54
C ILE A 275 -6.77 -5.88 12.05
N HIS A 276 -6.58 -6.96 12.82
CA HIS A 276 -6.61 -6.86 14.29
C HIS A 276 -5.20 -6.63 14.86
N THR A 277 -5.12 -6.53 16.18
CA THR A 277 -3.88 -6.36 16.96
C THR A 277 -2.86 -7.49 16.73
N GLU A 278 -3.25 -8.55 16.02
CA GLU A 278 -2.36 -9.62 15.56
C GLU A 278 -1.28 -9.16 14.57
N LEU A 279 -1.37 -7.94 14.04
CA LEU A 279 -0.23 -7.25 13.42
C LEU A 279 1.03 -7.24 14.31
N LEU A 280 0.85 -7.26 15.64
CA LEU A 280 1.94 -7.37 16.61
C LEU A 280 2.67 -8.72 16.56
N PHE A 281 2.01 -9.81 16.11
CA PHE A 281 2.65 -11.11 15.96
C PHE A 281 3.66 -11.17 14.81
N LEU A 282 3.59 -10.24 13.85
CA LEU A 282 4.62 -10.10 12.80
C LEU A 282 5.86 -9.32 13.27
N LEU A 283 5.82 -8.77 14.48
CA LEU A 283 6.92 -7.97 15.08
C LEU A 283 7.76 -8.79 16.07
N HIS A 284 7.42 -10.07 16.28
CA HIS A 284 8.08 -11.01 17.19
C HIS A 284 8.39 -12.32 16.47
#